data_AF-A0A672MFA6-F1
#
_entry.id   AF-A0A672MFA6-F1
#
_cell.length_a   1.000
_cell.length_b   1.000
_cell.length_c   1.000
_cell.angle_alpha   90.00
_cell.angle_beta   90.00
_cell.angle_gamma   90.00
#
_symmetry.space_group_name_H-M   'P 1'
#
loop_
_entity.id
_entity.type
_entity.pdbx_description
1 polymer ?
#
loop_
_entity_poly.entity_id
_entity_poly.type
_entity_poly.pdbx_seq_one_letter_code
_entity_poly.pdbx_strand_id
1 'polypeptide(L)'
;MSANTRVQRFEVQSNGTFVIHNIQLQDRGQYLCSARNLHGIDKMMVTLVVLAHAPKMMLPRHKDMTVYLGNSALLECQAQGLPIPNISWVLPDRSVVRAISNREQKVMLFTNGTLQVKNTNYLDKGIYKCIASNAAGADMLSVRLQIAALPPTIQEQLWENQTISDGQSAFMHCTAKGAPGPVVRWVSFTGAQLRPSQFVNGNLFVFPNGTLFIRKPTEKDAGNYQCVALNSVGVAKRTVNLQVQRHSTTARIMSTSAHSTDVRYGGHLSLNCSATGSLPNPEITWSLPDGTMVNGIPQSDHSWVLGMKEEGDYTCYAENRIGKDEMKVHIKVVADAPIIRNNVYSVVKVPFGETAFLNCSLHLTHVTMIKLIGNALQ
;
A
#
# COMPACT_ATOMS: atom_id res chain seq x y z
N MET A 1 -66.92 16.88 -27.19
CA MET A 1 -67.47 18.16 -26.70
C MET A 1 -66.41 19.23 -26.88
N SER A 2 -66.49 19.98 -27.98
CA SER A 2 -65.59 21.09 -28.32
C SER A 2 -66.18 22.38 -27.74
N ALA A 3 -65.78 22.72 -26.52
CA ALA A 3 -66.16 23.97 -25.89
C ALA A 3 -65.15 25.07 -26.26
N ASN A 4 -65.56 25.85 -27.27
CA ASN A 4 -65.17 27.21 -27.63
C ASN A 4 -64.13 27.95 -26.74
N THR A 5 -62.84 27.76 -26.99
CA THR A 5 -61.71 28.44 -26.29
C THR A 5 -61.42 29.86 -26.80
N ARG A 6 -62.18 30.40 -27.76
CA ARG A 6 -61.99 31.76 -28.30
C ARG A 6 -62.56 32.87 -27.42
N VAL A 7 -63.35 32.55 -26.40
CA VAL A 7 -64.12 33.53 -25.59
C VAL A 7 -63.43 33.90 -24.25
N GLN A 8 -62.21 33.43 -23.97
CA GLN A 8 -61.52 33.75 -22.69
C GLN A 8 -60.33 34.71 -22.81
N ARG A 9 -59.97 35.15 -24.02
CA ARG A 9 -58.78 35.99 -24.23
C ARG A 9 -59.08 37.47 -24.35
N PHE A 10 -60.29 37.80 -24.78
CA PHE A 10 -60.73 39.16 -25.03
C PHE A 10 -61.97 39.43 -24.19
N GLU A 11 -61.94 40.48 -23.39
CA GLU A 11 -63.00 40.79 -22.44
C GLU A 11 -63.26 42.30 -22.47
N VAL A 12 -64.53 42.70 -22.54
CA VAL A 12 -64.93 44.10 -22.34
C VAL A 12 -65.63 44.19 -20.99
N GLN A 13 -65.06 44.98 -20.09
CA GLN A 13 -65.62 45.20 -18.75
C GLN A 13 -66.79 46.19 -18.81
N SER A 14 -67.65 46.19 -17.78
CA SER A 14 -68.84 47.06 -17.71
C SER A 14 -68.54 48.56 -17.73
N ASN A 15 -67.31 48.97 -17.40
CA ASN A 15 -66.83 50.35 -17.49
C ASN A 15 -66.27 50.74 -18.88
N GLY A 16 -66.36 49.84 -19.88
CA GLY A 16 -65.85 50.07 -21.24
C GLY A 16 -64.37 49.68 -21.45
N THR A 17 -63.69 49.11 -20.45
CA THR A 17 -62.29 48.66 -20.58
C THR A 17 -62.21 47.39 -21.42
N PHE A 18 -61.39 47.39 -22.47
CA PHE A 18 -61.06 46.19 -23.25
C PHE A 18 -59.78 45.53 -22.71
N VAL A 19 -59.89 44.31 -22.21
CA VAL A 19 -58.81 43.50 -21.65
C VAL A 19 -58.44 42.40 -22.64
N ILE A 20 -57.15 42.31 -22.97
CA ILE A 20 -56.58 41.23 -23.77
C ILE A 20 -55.68 40.38 -22.86
N HIS A 21 -56.17 39.20 -22.47
CA HIS A 21 -55.39 38.22 -21.73
C HIS A 21 -54.36 37.55 -22.67
N ASN A 22 -53.21 37.13 -22.14
CA ASN A 22 -52.17 36.41 -22.89
C ASN A 22 -51.81 37.06 -24.26
N ILE A 23 -51.36 38.32 -24.21
CA ILE A 23 -51.02 39.12 -25.40
C ILE A 23 -50.03 38.40 -26.31
N GLN A 24 -50.33 38.35 -27.61
CA GLN A 24 -49.52 37.74 -28.64
C GLN A 24 -48.99 38.81 -29.60
N LEU A 25 -47.88 38.51 -30.30
CA LEU A 25 -47.30 39.45 -31.26
C LEU A 25 -48.29 39.89 -32.36
N GLN A 26 -49.23 39.01 -32.71
CA GLN A 26 -50.27 39.25 -33.70
C GLN A 26 -51.39 40.20 -33.23
N ASP A 27 -51.47 40.50 -31.93
CA ASP A 27 -52.48 41.43 -31.39
C ASP A 27 -52.09 42.89 -31.58
N ARG A 28 -50.86 43.16 -32.04
CA ARG A 28 -50.43 44.52 -32.37
C ARG A 28 -51.32 45.11 -33.47
N GLY A 29 -51.66 46.39 -33.35
CA GLY A 29 -52.50 47.05 -34.34
C GLY A 29 -53.28 48.22 -33.75
N GLN A 30 -54.18 48.77 -34.56
CA GLN A 30 -55.07 49.84 -34.16
C GLN A 30 -56.42 49.28 -33.75
N TYR A 31 -56.90 49.70 -32.58
CA TYR A 31 -58.18 49.32 -32.01
C TYR A 31 -59.08 50.57 -31.96
N LEU A 32 -60.33 50.41 -32.42
CA LEU A 32 -61.33 51.46 -32.43
C LEU A 32 -62.28 51.27 -31.23
N CYS A 33 -62.27 52.22 -30.30
CA CYS A 33 -63.31 52.34 -29.30
C CYS A 33 -64.43 53.21 -29.86
N SER A 34 -65.68 52.76 -29.79
CA SER A 34 -66.85 53.51 -30.25
C SER A 34 -67.94 53.49 -29.18
N ALA A 35 -68.32 54.68 -28.71
CA ALA A 35 -69.42 54.87 -27.76
C ALA A 35 -70.62 55.48 -28.49
N ARG A 36 -71.83 54.98 -28.22
CA ARG A 36 -73.06 55.44 -28.88
C ARG A 36 -74.17 55.66 -27.85
N ASN A 37 -74.89 56.77 -28.00
CA ASN A 37 -76.15 57.01 -27.31
C ASN A 37 -77.24 57.44 -28.32
N LEU A 38 -78.40 57.88 -27.82
CA LEU A 38 -79.53 58.34 -28.64
C LEU A 38 -79.24 59.60 -29.48
N HIS A 39 -78.18 60.34 -29.16
CA HIS A 39 -77.87 61.65 -29.74
C HIS A 39 -76.61 61.64 -30.62
N GLY A 40 -75.84 60.55 -30.64
CA GLY A 40 -74.64 60.48 -31.47
C GLY A 40 -73.73 59.29 -31.20
N ILE A 41 -72.61 59.27 -31.91
CA ILE A 41 -71.53 58.30 -31.77
C ILE A 41 -70.22 59.08 -31.65
N ASP A 42 -69.40 58.71 -30.67
CA ASP A 42 -68.02 59.17 -30.55
C ASP A 42 -67.05 58.00 -30.72
N LYS A 43 -65.84 58.28 -31.22
CA LYS A 43 -64.86 57.28 -31.64
C LYS A 43 -63.44 57.69 -31.27
N MET A 44 -62.67 56.74 -30.74
CA MET A 44 -61.26 56.92 -30.40
C MET A 44 -60.42 55.77 -30.96
N MET A 45 -59.29 56.09 -31.57
CA MET A 45 -58.30 55.11 -32.03
C MET A 45 -57.19 54.92 -30.99
N VAL A 46 -56.87 53.67 -30.67
CA VAL A 46 -55.77 53.29 -29.77
C VAL A 46 -54.82 52.37 -30.52
N THR A 47 -53.51 52.66 -30.50
CA THR A 47 -52.51 51.78 -31.13
C THR A 47 -51.86 50.90 -30.06
N LEU A 48 -51.98 49.58 -30.22
CA LEU A 48 -51.33 48.59 -29.39
C LEU A 48 -50.01 48.14 -30.02
N VAL A 49 -48.91 48.36 -29.30
CA VAL A 49 -47.58 47.85 -29.64
C VAL A 49 -47.23 46.72 -28.69
N VAL A 50 -46.86 45.56 -29.24
CA VAL A 50 -46.42 44.39 -28.47
C VAL A 50 -44.90 44.29 -28.57
N LEU A 51 -44.22 44.42 -27.43
CA LEU A 51 -42.75 44.32 -27.36
C LEU A 51 -42.31 42.86 -27.41
N ALA A 52 -41.46 42.53 -28.37
CA ALA A 52 -40.82 41.23 -28.46
C ALA A 52 -39.46 41.41 -29.16
N HIS A 53 -38.48 40.59 -28.77
CA HIS A 53 -37.20 40.54 -29.46
C HIS A 53 -36.76 39.09 -29.67
N ALA A 54 -36.13 38.86 -30.83
CA ALA A 54 -35.64 37.55 -31.19
C ALA A 54 -34.62 37.05 -30.15
N PRO A 55 -34.46 35.73 -30.03
CA PRO A 55 -33.46 35.15 -29.13
C PRO A 55 -32.05 35.57 -29.57
N LYS A 56 -31.16 35.76 -28.60
CA LYS A 56 -29.73 35.99 -28.81
C LYS A 56 -28.96 34.96 -28.01
N MET A 57 -28.09 34.20 -28.67
CA MET A 57 -27.21 33.26 -28.00
C MET A 57 -26.21 34.01 -27.09
N MET A 58 -26.04 33.50 -25.87
CA MET A 58 -25.12 34.05 -24.87
C MET A 58 -23.71 33.44 -24.94
N LEU A 59 -23.57 32.37 -25.73
CA LEU A 59 -22.32 31.66 -25.95
C LEU A 59 -21.83 31.88 -27.40
N PRO A 60 -20.54 31.62 -27.69
CA PRO A 60 -20.00 31.71 -29.04
C PRO A 60 -20.78 30.87 -30.06
N ARG A 61 -20.95 31.39 -31.29
CA ARG A 61 -21.66 30.70 -32.38
C ARG A 61 -21.04 29.35 -32.76
N HIS A 62 -19.74 29.19 -32.54
CA HIS A 62 -18.99 27.97 -32.79
C HIS A 62 -18.12 27.64 -31.57
N LYS A 63 -18.26 26.43 -31.04
CA LYS A 63 -17.45 25.91 -29.92
C LYS A 63 -16.93 24.53 -30.29
N ASP A 64 -15.63 24.30 -30.12
CA ASP A 64 -15.07 22.95 -30.22
C ASP A 64 -14.98 22.36 -28.80
N MET A 65 -15.36 21.09 -28.65
CA MET A 65 -15.31 20.38 -27.37
C MET A 65 -14.72 19.00 -27.58
N THR A 66 -13.72 18.63 -26.78
CA THR A 66 -13.14 17.29 -26.78
C THR A 66 -13.52 16.57 -25.50
N VAL A 67 -14.06 15.37 -25.63
CA VAL A 67 -14.44 14.50 -24.50
C VAL A 67 -13.74 13.17 -24.65
N TYR A 68 -13.33 12.57 -23.53
CA TYR A 68 -12.74 11.26 -23.55
C TYR A 68 -13.78 10.15 -23.71
N LEU A 69 -13.42 9.09 -24.44
CA LEU A 69 -14.25 7.92 -24.68
C LEU A 69 -14.82 7.36 -23.36
N GLY A 70 -16.14 7.15 -23.32
CA GLY A 70 -16.88 6.66 -22.16
C GLY A 70 -17.31 7.74 -21.16
N ASN A 71 -16.75 8.96 -21.24
CA ASN A 71 -17.19 10.07 -20.40
C ASN A 71 -18.47 10.71 -20.96
N SER A 72 -19.12 11.53 -20.13
CA SER A 72 -20.29 12.30 -20.55
C SER A 72 -19.89 13.67 -21.11
N ALA A 73 -20.46 14.05 -22.24
CA ALA A 73 -20.35 15.40 -22.79
C ALA A 73 -21.49 16.28 -22.27
N LEU A 74 -21.19 17.52 -21.89
CA LEU A 74 -22.17 18.53 -21.49
C LEU A 74 -22.08 19.72 -22.46
N LEU A 75 -23.02 19.80 -23.40
CA LEU A 75 -23.06 20.83 -24.42
C LEU A 75 -23.99 21.94 -23.92
N GLU A 76 -23.41 23.03 -23.47
CA GLU A 76 -24.16 24.17 -22.92
C GLU A 76 -24.85 24.96 -24.03
N CYS A 77 -26.07 25.42 -23.75
CA CYS A 77 -26.76 26.39 -24.58
C CYS A 77 -27.58 27.34 -23.73
N GLN A 78 -27.34 28.63 -23.91
CA GLN A 78 -28.01 29.69 -23.19
C GLN A 78 -28.36 30.80 -24.17
N ALA A 79 -29.61 31.27 -24.10
CA ALA A 79 -30.11 32.35 -24.94
C ALA A 79 -31.01 33.27 -24.13
N GLN A 80 -31.01 34.55 -24.49
CA GLN A 80 -31.93 35.56 -23.96
C GLN A 80 -32.91 35.96 -25.05
N GLY A 81 -34.18 36.19 -24.69
CA GLY A 81 -35.24 36.50 -25.64
C GLY A 81 -36.49 36.95 -24.90
N LEU A 82 -37.34 37.74 -25.57
CA LEU A 82 -38.65 38.11 -25.06
C LEU A 82 -39.70 37.79 -26.12
N PRO A 83 -40.61 36.83 -25.87
CA PRO A 83 -40.70 35.94 -24.70
C PRO A 83 -39.48 35.01 -24.52
N ILE A 84 -39.33 34.41 -23.32
CA ILE A 84 -38.24 33.48 -23.00
C ILE A 84 -38.17 32.39 -24.08
N PRO A 85 -37.01 32.17 -24.72
CA PRO A 85 -36.90 31.25 -25.83
C PRO A 85 -36.98 29.79 -25.38
N ASN A 86 -37.62 28.97 -26.21
CA ASN A 86 -37.54 27.52 -26.08
C ASN A 86 -36.23 27.02 -26.71
N ILE A 87 -35.56 26.08 -26.05
CA ILE A 87 -34.29 25.50 -26.49
C ILE A 87 -34.53 24.13 -27.10
N SER A 88 -33.93 23.87 -28.25
CA SER A 88 -33.90 22.55 -28.88
C SER A 88 -32.52 22.25 -29.47
N TRP A 89 -32.20 20.97 -29.58
CA TRP A 89 -30.93 20.51 -30.14
C TRP A 89 -31.14 19.66 -31.38
N VAL A 90 -30.35 19.91 -32.41
CA VAL A 90 -30.20 19.04 -33.58
C VAL A 90 -28.90 18.26 -33.42
N LEU A 91 -29.03 16.93 -33.40
CA LEU A 91 -27.94 15.97 -33.26
C LEU A 91 -27.22 15.75 -34.61
N PRO A 92 -26.02 15.14 -34.62
CA PRO A 92 -25.29 14.86 -35.86
C PRO A 92 -26.05 14.00 -36.88
N ASP A 93 -26.92 13.11 -36.39
CA ASP A 93 -27.81 12.25 -37.20
C ASP A 93 -29.09 12.96 -37.68
N ARG A 94 -29.21 14.27 -37.43
CA ARG A 94 -30.36 15.15 -37.72
C ARG A 94 -31.59 14.91 -36.85
N SER A 95 -31.52 14.03 -35.85
CA SER A 95 -32.61 13.91 -34.87
C SER A 95 -32.68 15.17 -33.99
N VAL A 96 -33.89 15.48 -33.50
CA VAL A 96 -34.15 16.72 -32.76
C VAL A 96 -34.64 16.42 -31.34
N VAL A 97 -33.93 16.97 -30.37
CA VAL A 97 -34.27 16.87 -28.95
C VAL A 97 -34.95 18.17 -28.51
N ARG A 98 -36.22 18.07 -28.11
CA ARG A 98 -37.05 19.19 -27.62
C ARG A 98 -37.61 18.97 -26.22
N ALA A 99 -37.74 17.71 -25.81
CA ALA A 99 -38.32 17.37 -24.52
C ALA A 99 -37.23 17.32 -23.45
N ILE A 100 -37.48 18.01 -22.34
CA ILE A 100 -36.71 17.83 -21.11
C ILE A 100 -37.01 16.42 -20.61
N SER A 101 -35.96 15.63 -20.38
CA SER A 101 -36.07 14.24 -19.95
C SER A 101 -35.37 14.05 -18.63
N ASN A 102 -36.10 13.53 -17.64
CA ASN A 102 -35.57 13.10 -16.35
C ASN A 102 -35.35 11.58 -16.29
N ARG A 103 -35.59 10.86 -17.40
CA ARG A 103 -35.34 9.43 -17.49
C ARG A 103 -33.90 9.22 -17.91
N GLU A 104 -33.24 8.19 -17.35
CA GLU A 104 -31.88 7.84 -17.75
C GLU A 104 -31.84 7.43 -19.23
N GLN A 105 -31.45 8.35 -20.07
CA GLN A 105 -31.29 8.17 -21.51
C GLN A 105 -29.86 8.52 -21.92
N LYS A 106 -29.43 8.00 -23.07
CA LYS A 106 -28.10 8.33 -23.64
C LYS A 106 -27.95 9.83 -23.86
N VAL A 107 -29.02 10.49 -24.33
CA VAL A 107 -29.07 11.93 -24.57
C VAL A 107 -30.17 12.53 -23.69
N MET A 108 -29.83 13.55 -22.91
CA MET A 108 -30.77 14.23 -22.01
C MET A 108 -30.67 15.75 -22.18
N LEU A 109 -31.82 16.41 -22.28
CA LEU A 109 -31.91 17.87 -22.29
C LEU A 109 -32.34 18.36 -20.91
N PHE A 110 -31.52 19.23 -20.31
CA PHE A 110 -31.81 19.86 -19.03
C PHE A 110 -32.65 21.13 -19.18
N THR A 111 -33.30 21.55 -18.09
CA THR A 111 -34.13 22.76 -18.01
C THR A 111 -33.38 24.04 -18.37
N ASN A 112 -32.07 24.08 -18.15
CA ASN A 112 -31.20 25.21 -18.49
C ASN A 112 -30.75 25.24 -19.96
N GLY A 113 -31.22 24.30 -20.80
CA GLY A 113 -30.85 24.21 -22.21
C GLY A 113 -29.61 23.36 -22.51
N THR A 114 -28.90 22.85 -21.48
CA THR A 114 -27.72 22.01 -21.67
C THR A 114 -28.11 20.60 -22.14
N LEU A 115 -27.44 20.11 -23.18
CA LEU A 115 -27.55 18.73 -23.66
C LEU A 115 -26.45 17.86 -23.05
N GLN A 116 -26.83 16.80 -22.36
CA GLN A 116 -25.91 15.76 -21.91
C GLN A 116 -25.91 14.59 -22.88
N VAL A 117 -24.73 14.13 -23.29
CA VAL A 117 -24.53 12.85 -23.99
C VAL A 117 -23.73 11.95 -23.07
N LYS A 118 -24.37 10.94 -22.47
CA LYS A 118 -23.74 9.98 -21.56
C LYS A 118 -22.97 8.91 -22.33
N ASN A 119 -21.91 8.38 -21.72
CA ASN A 119 -21.12 7.25 -22.23
C ASN A 119 -20.73 7.43 -23.71
N THR A 120 -20.04 8.53 -24.01
CA THR A 120 -19.73 8.93 -25.39
C THR A 120 -18.86 7.91 -26.10
N ASN A 121 -19.17 7.66 -27.37
CA ASN A 121 -18.40 6.81 -28.25
C ASN A 121 -18.07 7.52 -29.58
N TYR A 122 -17.27 6.92 -30.45
CA TYR A 122 -16.85 7.56 -31.70
C TYR A 122 -17.99 7.91 -32.66
N LEU A 123 -19.17 7.27 -32.55
CA LEU A 123 -20.35 7.60 -33.34
C LEU A 123 -21.06 8.87 -32.85
N ASP A 124 -20.79 9.29 -31.60
CA ASP A 124 -21.32 10.53 -31.04
C ASP A 124 -20.51 11.76 -31.49
N LYS A 125 -19.40 11.57 -32.22
CA LYS A 125 -18.64 12.67 -32.81
C LYS A 125 -19.49 13.38 -33.86
N GLY A 126 -19.47 14.72 -33.85
CA GLY A 126 -20.16 15.50 -34.88
C GLY A 126 -20.44 16.92 -34.47
N ILE A 127 -21.30 17.59 -35.26
CA ILE A 127 -21.73 18.96 -35.01
C ILE A 127 -23.14 18.91 -34.41
N TYR A 128 -23.26 19.37 -33.17
CA TYR A 128 -24.49 19.54 -32.43
C TYR A 128 -24.95 21.00 -32.58
N LYS A 129 -26.20 21.24 -32.95
CA LYS A 129 -26.72 22.60 -33.11
C LYS A 129 -27.76 22.90 -32.05
N CYS A 130 -27.53 23.91 -31.23
CA CYS A 130 -28.56 24.42 -30.35
C CYS A 130 -29.34 25.52 -31.06
N ILE A 131 -30.67 25.44 -31.01
CA ILE A 131 -31.59 26.41 -31.59
C ILE A 131 -32.45 26.98 -30.46
N ALA A 132 -32.38 28.29 -30.29
CA ALA A 132 -33.25 29.05 -29.40
C ALA A 132 -34.31 29.76 -30.24
N SER A 133 -35.59 29.55 -29.93
CA SER A 133 -36.69 30.11 -30.71
C SER A 133 -37.79 30.69 -29.81
N ASN A 134 -38.32 31.85 -30.19
CA ASN A 134 -39.52 32.45 -29.62
C ASN A 134 -40.42 33.02 -30.74
N ALA A 135 -41.51 33.69 -30.38
CA ALA A 135 -42.45 34.26 -31.35
C ALA A 135 -41.86 35.39 -32.24
N ALA A 136 -40.73 35.99 -31.85
CA ALA A 136 -40.08 37.07 -32.58
C ALA A 136 -38.94 36.60 -33.50
N GLY A 137 -38.50 35.33 -33.39
CA GLY A 137 -37.46 34.77 -34.23
C GLY A 137 -36.71 33.61 -33.60
N ALA A 138 -35.57 33.29 -34.18
CA ALA A 138 -34.67 32.24 -33.68
C ALA A 138 -33.21 32.61 -33.90
N ASP A 139 -32.33 32.08 -33.05
CA ASP A 139 -30.88 32.15 -33.20
C ASP A 139 -30.29 30.76 -32.88
N MET A 140 -29.05 30.51 -33.31
CA MET A 140 -28.41 29.21 -33.13
C MET A 140 -26.91 29.29 -32.84
N LEU A 141 -26.40 28.27 -32.16
CA LEU A 141 -24.98 27.99 -32.02
C LEU A 141 -24.67 26.55 -32.40
N SER A 142 -23.43 26.28 -32.77
CA SER A 142 -22.94 24.96 -33.14
C SER A 142 -21.79 24.55 -32.23
N VAL A 143 -21.85 23.32 -31.70
CA VAL A 143 -20.78 22.70 -30.92
C VAL A 143 -20.24 21.50 -31.70
N ARG A 144 -18.95 21.52 -32.02
CA ARG A 144 -18.26 20.37 -32.63
C ARG A 144 -17.70 19.49 -31.53
N LEU A 145 -18.32 18.33 -31.33
CA LEU A 145 -17.87 17.34 -30.36
C LEU A 145 -16.84 16.41 -31.01
N GLN A 146 -15.65 16.34 -30.41
CA GLN A 146 -14.60 15.38 -30.72
C GLN A 146 -14.47 14.37 -29.58
N ILE A 147 -14.23 13.11 -29.93
CA ILE A 147 -14.02 12.04 -28.97
C ILE A 147 -12.55 11.62 -29.04
N ALA A 148 -11.85 11.77 -27.92
CA ALA A 148 -10.46 11.38 -27.76
C ALA A 148 -10.35 10.13 -26.89
N ALA A 149 -9.25 9.41 -27.03
CA ALA A 149 -8.93 8.30 -26.14
C ALA A 149 -7.44 8.36 -25.80
N LEU A 150 -7.09 7.92 -24.60
CA LEU A 150 -5.72 7.93 -24.09
C LEU A 150 -5.31 6.49 -23.76
N PRO A 151 -4.15 6.02 -24.24
CA PRO A 151 -3.61 4.73 -23.83
C PRO A 151 -3.31 4.72 -22.33
N PRO A 152 -3.18 3.54 -21.70
CA PRO A 152 -2.82 3.45 -20.30
C PRO A 152 -1.40 3.96 -20.09
N THR A 153 -1.19 4.69 -18.99
CA THR A 153 0.13 5.11 -18.51
C THR A 153 0.22 4.77 -17.03
N ILE A 154 1.19 3.94 -16.65
CA ILE A 154 1.46 3.60 -15.25
C ILE A 154 2.24 4.76 -14.62
N GLN A 155 1.72 5.30 -13.52
CA GLN A 155 2.36 6.42 -12.82
C GLN A 155 3.74 6.00 -12.31
N GLU A 156 4.73 6.89 -12.41
CA GLU A 156 6.05 6.69 -11.83
C GLU A 156 5.96 6.31 -10.35
N GLN A 157 6.68 5.25 -9.98
CA GLN A 157 6.62 4.65 -8.67
C GLN A 157 8.03 4.30 -8.20
N LEU A 158 8.28 4.53 -6.91
CA LEU A 158 9.60 4.46 -6.28
C LEU A 158 10.14 3.03 -6.07
N TRP A 159 9.45 2.01 -6.59
CA TRP A 159 9.71 0.63 -6.25
C TRP A 159 10.28 -0.21 -7.41
N GLU A 160 10.98 0.35 -8.39
CA GLU A 160 11.61 -0.46 -9.46
C GLU A 160 12.44 -1.64 -8.90
N ASN A 161 13.05 -1.44 -7.73
CA ASN A 161 13.63 -2.49 -6.89
C ASN A 161 13.07 -2.37 -5.46
N GLN A 162 12.60 -3.48 -4.89
CA GLN A 162 12.10 -3.55 -3.52
C GLN A 162 12.80 -4.68 -2.77
N THR A 163 13.54 -4.31 -1.71
CA THR A 163 14.20 -5.25 -0.81
C THR A 163 13.41 -5.35 0.49
N ILE A 164 13.03 -6.57 0.87
CA ILE A 164 12.22 -6.86 2.07
C ILE A 164 12.97 -7.79 3.00
N SER A 165 13.05 -7.43 4.28
CA SER A 165 13.62 -8.30 5.31
C SER A 165 12.70 -9.47 5.63
N ASP A 166 13.29 -10.62 5.97
CA ASP A 166 12.54 -11.81 6.35
C ASP A 166 11.51 -11.52 7.47
N GLY A 167 10.32 -12.12 7.36
CA GLY A 167 9.19 -11.91 8.27
C GLY A 167 8.34 -10.66 8.02
N GLN A 168 8.80 -9.68 7.22
CA GLN A 168 7.97 -8.55 6.77
C GLN A 168 7.08 -8.94 5.58
N SER A 169 6.11 -8.11 5.21
CA SER A 169 5.29 -8.35 4.00
C SER A 169 5.54 -7.27 2.96
N ALA A 170 5.47 -7.64 1.69
CA ALA A 170 5.69 -6.71 0.58
C ALA A 170 4.37 -6.12 0.09
N PHE A 171 4.39 -4.83 -0.25
CA PHE A 171 3.28 -4.12 -0.88
C PHE A 171 3.81 -3.37 -2.11
N MET A 172 3.24 -3.67 -3.26
CA MET A 172 3.55 -3.04 -4.54
C MET A 172 2.24 -2.48 -5.09
N HIS A 173 1.99 -1.19 -4.83
CA HIS A 173 0.79 -0.52 -5.33
C HIS A 173 0.98 -0.15 -6.79
N CYS A 174 0.08 -0.48 -7.74
CA CYS A 174 0.21 -0.01 -9.12
C CYS A 174 -0.99 0.83 -9.55
N THR A 175 -0.71 2.06 -9.98
CA THR A 175 -1.73 3.03 -10.39
C THR A 175 -1.52 3.42 -11.85
N ALA A 176 -2.59 3.41 -12.63
CA ALA A 176 -2.55 3.76 -14.04
C ALA A 176 -3.62 4.78 -14.41
N LYS A 177 -3.27 5.70 -15.32
CA LYS A 177 -4.17 6.67 -15.93
C LYS A 177 -4.42 6.27 -17.38
N GLY A 178 -5.57 6.63 -17.91
CA GLY A 178 -5.95 6.33 -19.29
C GLY A 178 -7.42 6.65 -19.51
N ALA A 179 -7.83 6.73 -20.77
CA ALA A 179 -9.22 7.00 -21.12
C ALA A 179 -9.62 6.13 -22.32
N PRO A 180 -10.48 5.11 -22.17
CA PRO A 180 -11.20 4.73 -20.95
C PRO A 180 -10.29 4.32 -19.79
N GLY A 181 -10.81 4.39 -18.56
CA GLY A 181 -10.07 4.04 -17.34
C GLY A 181 -9.46 2.63 -17.43
N PRO A 182 -8.14 2.47 -17.20
CA PRO A 182 -7.48 1.18 -17.40
C PRO A 182 -7.75 0.22 -16.25
N VAL A 183 -7.79 -1.07 -16.57
CA VAL A 183 -7.82 -2.16 -15.57
C VAL A 183 -6.39 -2.60 -15.28
N VAL A 184 -6.03 -2.64 -14.00
CA VAL A 184 -4.71 -3.09 -13.53
C VAL A 184 -4.73 -4.59 -13.23
N ARG A 185 -3.70 -5.30 -13.69
CA ARG A 185 -3.45 -6.72 -13.40
C ARG A 185 -1.99 -6.91 -13.04
N TRP A 186 -1.71 -7.97 -12.29
CA TRP A 186 -0.35 -8.36 -11.94
C TRP A 186 0.02 -9.69 -12.58
N VAL A 187 1.29 -9.80 -12.95
CA VAL A 187 1.91 -11.03 -13.43
C VAL A 187 3.05 -11.36 -12.47
N SER A 188 3.08 -12.58 -11.95
CA SER A 188 4.15 -13.04 -11.06
C SER A 188 5.47 -13.23 -11.82
N PHE A 189 6.57 -13.39 -11.08
CA PHE A 189 7.88 -13.74 -11.63
C PHE A 189 7.90 -15.06 -12.42
N THR A 190 6.95 -15.96 -12.16
CA THR A 190 6.77 -17.20 -12.92
C THR A 190 5.94 -17.02 -14.21
N GLY A 191 5.42 -15.83 -14.46
CA GLY A 191 4.53 -15.54 -15.60
C GLY A 191 3.05 -15.80 -15.33
N ALA A 192 2.66 -16.20 -14.11
CA ALA A 192 1.26 -16.46 -13.78
C ALA A 192 0.47 -15.16 -13.62
N GLN A 193 -0.72 -15.09 -14.22
CA GLN A 193 -1.62 -13.96 -14.06
C GLN A 193 -2.30 -14.00 -12.70
N LEU A 194 -2.10 -12.96 -11.90
CA LEU A 194 -2.70 -12.80 -10.58
C LEU A 194 -4.05 -12.10 -10.71
N ARG A 195 -5.12 -12.78 -10.28
CA ARG A 195 -6.48 -12.23 -10.30
C ARG A 195 -6.72 -11.38 -9.03
N PRO A 196 -7.42 -10.24 -9.14
CA PRO A 196 -7.85 -9.48 -7.98
C PRO A 196 -8.67 -10.33 -7.01
N SER A 197 -8.53 -10.04 -5.71
CA SER A 197 -9.29 -10.66 -4.63
C SER A 197 -9.13 -12.17 -4.48
N GLN A 198 -8.05 -12.75 -5.02
CA GLN A 198 -7.76 -14.18 -4.92
C GLN A 198 -6.34 -14.40 -4.37
N PHE A 199 -6.21 -15.30 -3.39
CA PHE A 199 -4.89 -15.76 -2.96
C PHE A 199 -4.31 -16.75 -3.97
N VAL A 200 -3.08 -16.51 -4.40
CA VAL A 200 -2.29 -17.45 -5.21
C VAL A 200 -1.16 -17.99 -4.33
N ASN A 201 -0.95 -19.30 -4.35
CA ASN A 201 0.05 -20.01 -3.54
C ASN A 201 -0.03 -19.74 -2.02
N GLY A 202 -1.17 -19.23 -1.53
CA GLY A 202 -1.40 -18.93 -0.11
C GLY A 202 -0.69 -17.70 0.45
N ASN A 203 0.13 -16.98 -0.33
CA ASN A 203 0.89 -15.80 0.11
C ASN A 203 0.72 -14.55 -0.77
N LEU A 204 0.32 -14.69 -2.04
CA LEU A 204 0.12 -13.56 -2.96
C LEU A 204 -1.35 -13.14 -3.02
N PHE A 205 -1.65 -11.85 -3.00
CA PHE A 205 -3.00 -11.30 -3.13
C PHE A 205 -2.99 -9.96 -3.85
N VAL A 206 -3.97 -9.70 -4.72
CA VAL A 206 -4.12 -8.41 -5.39
C VAL A 206 -5.37 -7.70 -4.88
N PHE A 207 -5.18 -6.53 -4.26
CA PHE A 207 -6.26 -5.68 -3.79
C PHE A 207 -7.01 -4.99 -4.95
N PRO A 208 -8.29 -4.63 -4.78
CA PRO A 208 -9.06 -3.93 -5.80
C PRO A 208 -8.47 -2.59 -6.25
N ASN A 209 -7.68 -1.94 -5.39
CA ASN A 209 -6.97 -0.70 -5.71
C ASN A 209 -5.71 -0.92 -6.58
N GLY A 210 -5.42 -2.15 -7.02
CA GLY A 210 -4.25 -2.47 -7.84
C GLY A 210 -2.98 -2.76 -7.04
N THR A 211 -3.04 -2.91 -5.72
CA THR A 211 -1.89 -3.31 -4.89
C THR A 211 -1.67 -4.81 -4.87
N LEU A 212 -0.47 -5.25 -5.26
CA LEU A 212 0.01 -6.60 -5.00
C LEU A 212 0.58 -6.68 -3.59
N PHE A 213 0.07 -7.63 -2.81
CA PHE A 213 0.50 -7.96 -1.46
C PHE A 213 1.12 -9.35 -1.45
N ILE A 214 2.28 -9.47 -0.82
CA ILE A 214 2.96 -10.75 -0.62
C ILE A 214 3.23 -10.91 0.87
N ARG A 215 2.54 -11.87 1.47
CA ARG A 215 2.64 -12.18 2.90
C ARG A 215 3.91 -12.96 3.19
N LYS A 216 4.82 -12.38 3.98
CA LYS A 216 6.07 -13.02 4.44
C LYS A 216 6.82 -13.72 3.28
N PRO A 217 7.25 -12.97 2.25
CA PRO A 217 7.93 -13.56 1.10
C PRO A 217 9.24 -14.22 1.53
N THR A 218 9.56 -15.34 0.89
CA THR A 218 10.82 -16.07 1.04
C THR A 218 11.70 -15.86 -0.20
N GLU A 219 12.93 -16.37 -0.20
CA GLU A 219 13.80 -16.33 -1.39
C GLU A 219 13.17 -16.96 -2.64
N LYS A 220 12.22 -17.90 -2.46
CA LYS A 220 11.49 -18.52 -3.58
C LYS A 220 10.47 -17.59 -4.22
N ASP A 221 10.06 -16.54 -3.51
CA ASP A 221 9.12 -15.54 -3.99
C ASP A 221 9.84 -14.34 -4.64
N ALA A 222 11.17 -14.29 -4.56
CA ALA A 222 11.99 -13.24 -5.15
C ALA A 222 11.97 -13.33 -6.69
N GLY A 223 11.96 -12.17 -7.35
CA GLY A 223 11.94 -12.10 -8.81
C GLY A 223 11.19 -10.88 -9.35
N ASN A 224 10.97 -10.89 -10.67
CA ASN A 224 10.37 -9.78 -11.39
C ASN A 224 8.85 -9.89 -11.47
N TYR A 225 8.13 -9.06 -10.73
CA TYR A 225 6.69 -8.93 -10.85
C TYR A 225 6.35 -7.84 -11.85
N GLN A 226 5.31 -8.03 -12.66
CA GLN A 226 4.92 -7.05 -13.67
C GLN A 226 3.50 -6.56 -13.43
N CYS A 227 3.35 -5.26 -13.23
CA CYS A 227 2.07 -4.59 -13.32
C CYS A 227 1.73 -4.34 -14.80
N VAL A 228 0.52 -4.69 -15.20
CA VAL A 228 -0.01 -4.51 -16.56
C VAL A 228 -1.31 -3.71 -16.46
N ALA A 229 -1.34 -2.54 -17.08
CA ALA A 229 -2.51 -1.69 -17.21
C ALA A 229 -3.06 -1.77 -18.64
N LEU A 230 -4.35 -2.09 -18.78
CA LEU A 230 -5.00 -2.33 -20.07
C LEU A 230 -6.24 -1.43 -20.23
N ASN A 231 -6.40 -0.82 -21.40
CA ASN A 231 -7.68 -0.30 -21.86
C ASN A 231 -7.89 -0.64 -23.35
N SER A 232 -8.98 -0.16 -23.95
CA SER A 232 -9.30 -0.41 -25.37
C SER A 232 -8.33 0.25 -26.37
N VAL A 233 -7.47 1.16 -25.92
CA VAL A 233 -6.53 1.91 -26.76
C VAL A 233 -5.13 1.27 -26.73
N GLY A 234 -4.74 0.64 -25.62
CA GLY A 234 -3.43 0.03 -25.52
C GLY A 234 -3.13 -0.63 -24.17
N VAL A 235 -1.84 -0.89 -23.97
CA VAL A 235 -1.30 -1.59 -22.80
C VAL A 235 -0.06 -0.85 -22.29
N ALA A 236 0.02 -0.61 -20.99
CA ALA A 236 1.26 -0.23 -20.31
C ALA A 236 1.71 -1.34 -19.37
N LYS A 237 3.02 -1.50 -19.23
CA LYS A 237 3.64 -2.49 -18.36
C LYS A 237 4.75 -1.84 -17.55
N ARG A 238 4.88 -2.23 -16.28
CA ARG A 238 6.04 -1.89 -15.46
C ARG A 238 6.44 -3.09 -14.61
N THR A 239 7.74 -3.30 -14.50
CA THR A 239 8.32 -4.42 -13.76
C THR A 239 8.90 -3.91 -12.44
N VAL A 240 8.79 -4.74 -11.40
CA VAL A 240 9.45 -4.56 -10.09
C VAL A 240 10.24 -5.79 -9.74
N ASN A 241 11.49 -5.58 -9.36
CA ASN A 241 12.34 -6.62 -8.82
C ASN A 241 12.13 -6.72 -7.31
N LEU A 242 11.55 -7.84 -6.85
CA LEU A 242 11.46 -8.15 -5.43
C LEU A 242 12.69 -8.95 -4.99
N GLN A 243 13.37 -8.44 -3.98
CA GLN A 243 14.46 -9.12 -3.29
C GLN A 243 14.08 -9.39 -1.84
N VAL A 244 14.41 -10.58 -1.35
CA VAL A 244 14.18 -10.97 0.05
C VAL A 244 15.53 -11.09 0.73
N GLN A 245 15.78 -10.21 1.69
CA GLN A 245 17.01 -10.22 2.48
C GLN A 245 16.77 -11.02 3.77
N ARG A 246 17.46 -12.14 3.92
CA ARG A 246 17.48 -12.87 5.20
C ARG A 246 18.23 -12.05 6.24
N HIS A 247 17.66 -11.93 7.44
CA HIS A 247 18.35 -11.34 8.57
C HIS A 247 19.41 -12.33 9.07
N SER A 248 20.69 -12.05 8.80
CA SER A 248 21.82 -12.85 9.24
C SER A 248 22.50 -12.20 10.43
N THR A 249 22.61 -12.91 11.55
CA THR A 249 23.33 -12.45 12.74
C THR A 249 24.62 -13.24 12.93
N THR A 250 25.70 -12.53 13.30
CA THR A 250 26.99 -13.17 13.65
C THR A 250 26.81 -14.13 14.82
N ALA A 251 27.61 -15.20 14.84
CA ALA A 251 27.73 -16.05 16.02
C ALA A 251 28.17 -15.19 17.23
N ARG A 252 27.47 -15.35 18.36
CA ARG A 252 27.76 -14.66 19.62
C ARG A 252 27.47 -15.56 20.80
N ILE A 253 28.44 -15.70 21.70
CA ILE A 253 28.30 -16.48 22.93
C ILE A 253 27.44 -15.70 23.92
N MET A 254 26.36 -16.32 24.40
CA MET A 254 25.41 -15.70 25.33
C MET A 254 25.77 -16.01 26.78
N SER A 255 26.24 -17.23 27.04
CA SER A 255 26.66 -17.64 28.38
C SER A 255 27.63 -18.82 28.31
N THR A 256 28.54 -18.86 29.28
CA THR A 256 29.41 -20.01 29.57
C THR A 256 29.34 -20.33 31.05
N SER A 257 30.04 -21.41 31.45
CA SER A 257 30.32 -21.68 32.86
C SER A 257 31.06 -20.51 33.51
N ALA A 258 30.96 -20.41 34.84
CA ALA A 258 31.52 -19.31 35.61
C ALA A 258 33.00 -19.08 35.28
N HIS A 259 33.39 -17.81 35.13
CA HIS A 259 34.69 -17.39 34.60
C HIS A 259 35.90 -18.01 35.34
N SER A 260 35.72 -18.34 36.61
CA SER A 260 36.63 -19.17 37.40
C SER A 260 35.83 -20.24 38.12
N THR A 261 36.19 -21.52 37.93
CA THR A 261 35.58 -22.64 38.65
C THR A 261 36.66 -23.44 39.37
N ASP A 262 36.56 -23.52 40.69
CA ASP A 262 37.42 -24.38 41.52
C ASP A 262 36.87 -25.81 41.47
N VAL A 263 37.67 -26.75 40.98
CA VAL A 263 37.29 -28.16 40.89
C VAL A 263 38.24 -29.01 41.72
N ARG A 264 37.69 -29.97 42.47
CA ARG A 264 38.52 -30.86 43.28
C ARG A 264 39.33 -31.80 42.40
N TYR A 265 40.57 -32.08 42.80
CA TYR A 265 41.41 -33.10 42.17
C TYR A 265 40.66 -34.45 42.06
N GLY A 266 40.70 -35.06 40.88
CA GLY A 266 39.99 -36.31 40.57
C GLY A 266 38.48 -36.17 40.34
N GLY A 267 37.94 -34.95 40.44
CA GLY A 267 36.55 -34.64 40.14
C GLY A 267 36.26 -34.60 38.64
N HIS A 268 34.98 -34.39 38.31
CA HIS A 268 34.50 -34.29 36.94
C HIS A 268 34.15 -32.85 36.58
N LEU A 269 34.61 -32.42 35.40
CA LEU A 269 34.32 -31.10 34.85
C LEU A 269 33.19 -31.17 33.84
N SER A 270 32.19 -30.29 33.99
CA SER A 270 31.12 -30.10 33.02
C SER A 270 31.05 -28.62 32.65
N LEU A 271 31.51 -28.29 31.45
CA LEU A 271 31.42 -26.93 30.91
C LEU A 271 30.20 -26.80 30.00
N ASN A 272 29.47 -25.71 30.16
CA ASN A 272 28.41 -25.30 29.26
C ASN A 272 28.83 -24.07 28.46
N CYS A 273 28.39 -24.02 27.22
CA CYS A 273 28.51 -22.85 26.35
C CYS A 273 27.25 -22.76 25.51
N SER A 274 26.63 -21.59 25.48
CA SER A 274 25.46 -21.30 24.67
C SER A 274 25.74 -20.12 23.76
N ALA A 275 25.35 -20.25 22.48
CA ALA A 275 25.59 -19.23 21.47
C ALA A 275 24.32 -18.95 20.66
N THR A 276 24.24 -17.74 20.12
CA THR A 276 23.18 -17.27 19.22
C THR A 276 23.79 -16.81 17.91
N GLY A 277 23.02 -16.82 16.83
CA GLY A 277 23.47 -16.49 15.48
C GLY A 277 22.57 -17.16 14.45
N SER A 278 22.49 -16.61 13.24
CA SER A 278 21.63 -17.15 12.18
C SER A 278 22.38 -17.26 10.84
N LEU A 279 21.92 -18.19 10.00
CA LEU A 279 22.53 -18.57 8.72
C LEU A 279 24.00 -19.07 8.78
N PRO A 280 24.25 -20.31 9.25
CA PRO A 280 23.39 -21.21 10.03
C PRO A 280 23.45 -20.90 11.54
N ASN A 281 22.83 -21.74 12.36
CA ASN A 281 23.05 -21.71 13.81
C ASN A 281 24.54 -21.94 14.10
N PRO A 282 25.13 -21.28 15.13
CA PRO A 282 26.54 -21.41 15.43
C PRO A 282 26.94 -22.84 15.79
N GLU A 283 28.07 -23.29 15.26
CA GLU A 283 28.75 -24.51 15.67
C GLU A 283 29.63 -24.20 16.89
N ILE A 284 29.53 -25.03 17.94
CA ILE A 284 30.24 -24.84 19.20
C ILE A 284 31.38 -25.85 19.30
N THR A 285 32.58 -25.34 19.54
CA THR A 285 33.80 -26.14 19.76
C THR A 285 34.55 -25.64 20.99
N TRP A 286 35.36 -26.50 21.60
CA TRP A 286 36.16 -26.16 22.78
C TRP A 286 37.64 -26.38 22.51
N SER A 287 38.49 -25.55 23.10
CA SER A 287 39.92 -25.81 23.24
C SER A 287 40.24 -26.14 24.70
N LEU A 288 40.97 -27.22 24.92
CA LEU A 288 41.59 -27.54 26.21
C LEU A 288 42.78 -26.60 26.48
N PRO A 289 43.33 -26.56 27.71
CA PRO A 289 44.47 -25.71 28.06
C PRO A 289 45.75 -25.98 27.26
N ASP A 290 45.92 -27.20 26.76
CA ASP A 290 47.05 -27.59 25.90
C ASP A 290 46.86 -27.20 24.41
N GLY A 291 45.74 -26.57 24.07
CA GLY A 291 45.39 -26.15 22.73
C GLY A 291 44.68 -27.22 21.88
N THR A 292 44.40 -28.40 22.43
CA THR A 292 43.67 -29.45 21.70
C THR A 292 42.19 -29.07 21.54
N MET A 293 41.68 -29.22 20.31
CA MET A 293 40.30 -28.88 19.97
C MET A 293 39.37 -30.09 20.16
N VAL A 294 38.23 -29.88 20.79
CA VAL A 294 37.20 -30.88 21.08
C VAL A 294 35.85 -30.38 20.54
N ASN A 295 35.24 -31.18 19.66
CA ASN A 295 33.96 -30.83 19.03
C ASN A 295 32.79 -31.20 19.95
N GLY A 296 32.26 -30.20 20.66
CA GLY A 296 31.21 -30.38 21.66
C GLY A 296 31.68 -31.27 22.81
N ILE A 297 31.59 -30.80 24.06
CA ILE A 297 31.65 -31.76 25.17
C ILE A 297 30.35 -32.57 25.04
N PRO A 298 30.39 -33.90 24.80
CA PRO A 298 29.16 -34.67 24.77
C PRO A 298 28.54 -34.52 26.16
N GLN A 299 27.31 -34.01 26.21
CA GLN A 299 26.46 -34.32 27.36
C GLN A 299 26.52 -35.84 27.54
N SER A 300 27.04 -36.26 28.69
CA SER A 300 27.35 -37.63 29.10
C SER A 300 28.41 -38.35 28.24
N ASP A 301 29.59 -38.56 28.81
CA ASP A 301 30.23 -39.89 28.99
C ASP A 301 31.78 -39.91 28.87
N HIS A 302 32.42 -38.73 28.77
CA HIS A 302 33.85 -38.62 29.05
C HIS A 302 34.07 -37.74 30.28
N SER A 303 34.00 -38.39 31.42
CA SER A 303 34.33 -37.82 32.71
C SER A 303 35.87 -37.74 32.78
N TRP A 304 36.43 -36.62 32.31
CA TRP A 304 37.86 -36.37 32.47
C TRP A 304 38.15 -36.33 33.97
N VAL A 305 39.03 -37.21 34.43
CA VAL A 305 39.54 -37.17 35.80
C VAL A 305 40.56 -36.05 35.82
N LEU A 306 40.17 -34.91 36.38
CA LEU A 306 41.03 -33.72 36.42
C LEU A 306 42.25 -33.95 37.32
N GLY A 307 43.43 -33.88 36.74
CA GLY A 307 44.70 -33.77 37.45
C GLY A 307 45.21 -32.32 37.48
N MET A 308 46.39 -32.12 38.05
CA MET A 308 47.04 -30.79 38.11
C MET A 308 47.51 -30.28 36.74
N LYS A 309 47.56 -31.14 35.70
CA LYS A 309 48.04 -30.78 34.36
C LYS A 309 46.92 -30.25 33.47
N GLU A 310 45.68 -30.52 33.85
CA GLU A 310 44.45 -30.12 33.18
C GLU A 310 43.90 -28.77 33.72
N GLU A 311 44.63 -28.15 34.67
CA GLU A 311 44.42 -26.76 35.10
C GLU A 311 44.74 -25.78 33.98
N GLY A 312 43.92 -24.73 33.83
CA GLY A 312 44.16 -23.66 32.87
C GLY A 312 42.90 -23.14 32.20
N ASP A 313 43.11 -22.44 31.07
CA ASP A 313 42.04 -21.76 30.33
C ASP A 313 41.41 -22.69 29.30
N TYR A 314 40.14 -23.00 29.49
CA TYR A 314 39.30 -23.67 28.50
C TYR A 314 38.59 -22.61 27.66
N THR A 315 38.70 -22.68 26.34
CA THR A 315 38.12 -21.65 25.45
C THR A 315 36.95 -22.24 24.67
N CYS A 316 35.76 -21.65 24.81
CA CYS A 316 34.62 -21.95 23.93
C CYS A 316 34.71 -21.07 22.68
N TYR A 317 34.51 -21.67 21.52
CA TYR A 317 34.35 -20.98 20.24
C TYR A 317 32.96 -21.25 19.67
N ALA A 318 32.29 -20.19 19.23
CA ALA A 318 31.05 -20.27 18.48
C ALA A 318 31.24 -19.64 17.10
N GLU A 319 30.98 -20.41 16.04
CA GLU A 319 31.25 -19.97 14.66
C GLU A 319 30.04 -20.21 13.74
N ASN A 320 29.73 -19.22 12.91
CA ASN A 320 28.81 -19.36 11.78
C ASN A 320 29.40 -18.69 10.53
N ARG A 321 28.66 -18.73 9.40
CA ARG A 321 29.16 -18.18 8.12
C ARG A 321 29.39 -16.67 8.12
N ILE A 322 28.89 -15.96 9.13
CA ILE A 322 28.97 -14.49 9.23
C ILE A 322 30.13 -14.08 10.13
N GLY A 323 30.43 -14.86 11.18
CA GLY A 323 31.51 -14.54 12.10
C GLY A 323 31.71 -15.58 13.19
N LYS A 324 32.67 -15.29 14.07
CA LYS A 324 33.12 -16.14 15.17
C LYS A 324 33.20 -15.32 16.45
N ASP A 325 32.90 -15.96 17.57
CA ASP A 325 33.04 -15.41 18.91
C ASP A 325 33.72 -16.43 19.83
N GLU A 326 34.43 -15.95 20.86
CA GLU A 326 35.19 -16.80 21.79
C GLU A 326 35.08 -16.31 23.24
N MET A 327 35.03 -17.24 24.18
CA MET A 327 35.02 -16.92 25.61
C MET A 327 35.80 -17.95 26.43
N LYS A 328 36.62 -17.46 27.36
CA LYS A 328 37.48 -18.28 28.21
C LYS A 328 36.85 -18.57 29.57
N VAL A 329 37.09 -19.78 30.06
CA VAL A 329 36.74 -20.26 31.39
C VAL A 329 38.01 -20.77 32.05
N HIS A 330 38.42 -20.13 33.15
CA HIS A 330 39.59 -20.56 33.90
C HIS A 330 39.20 -21.65 34.90
N ILE A 331 39.86 -22.80 34.83
CA ILE A 331 39.65 -23.91 35.76
C ILE A 331 40.85 -24.00 36.66
N LYS A 332 40.60 -23.97 37.97
CA LYS A 332 41.62 -24.13 39.01
C LYS A 332 41.39 -25.45 39.73
N VAL A 333 42.43 -26.28 39.84
CA VAL A 333 42.30 -27.58 40.50
C VAL A 333 42.72 -27.46 41.95
N VAL A 334 41.76 -27.62 42.87
CA VAL A 334 42.00 -27.53 44.31
C VAL A 334 42.17 -28.93 44.89
N ALA A 335 43.22 -29.12 45.69
CA ALA A 335 43.46 -30.35 46.44
C ALA A 335 43.39 -30.07 47.95
N ASP A 336 42.89 -31.04 48.72
CA ASP A 336 42.85 -30.96 50.17
C ASP A 336 44.27 -31.05 50.77
N ALA A 337 44.49 -30.39 51.91
CA ALA A 337 45.78 -30.40 52.59
C ALA A 337 46.18 -31.84 52.99
N PRO A 338 47.43 -32.26 52.78
CA PRO A 338 47.88 -33.60 53.14
C PRO A 338 47.84 -33.80 54.66
N ILE A 339 47.20 -34.88 55.10
CA ILE A 339 47.08 -35.24 56.53
C ILE A 339 48.11 -36.33 56.85
N ILE A 340 48.91 -36.16 57.92
CA ILE A 340 49.84 -37.18 58.42
C ILE A 340 49.05 -38.22 59.25
N ARG A 341 49.20 -39.52 58.93
CA ARG A 341 48.64 -40.61 59.73
C ARG A 341 49.37 -40.70 61.07
N ASN A 342 48.61 -40.90 62.15
CA ASN A 342 49.11 -41.08 63.52
C ASN A 342 50.09 -40.00 63.96
N ASN A 343 49.57 -38.79 64.19
CA ASN A 343 50.29 -37.70 64.86
C ASN A 343 50.46 -37.98 66.37
N VAL A 344 51.05 -39.13 66.70
CA VAL A 344 51.46 -39.48 68.06
C VAL A 344 52.93 -39.13 68.15
N TYR A 345 53.33 -38.31 69.14
CA TYR A 345 54.73 -38.00 69.43
C TYR A 345 55.50 -39.29 69.76
N SER A 346 56.00 -40.00 68.74
CA SER A 346 56.81 -41.20 68.92
C SER A 346 58.27 -40.77 69.08
N VAL A 347 58.81 -40.83 70.29
CA VAL A 347 60.25 -40.64 70.53
C VAL A 347 60.98 -41.86 69.98
N VAL A 348 61.68 -41.70 68.86
CA VAL A 348 62.51 -42.76 68.26
C VAL A 348 63.86 -42.77 68.99
N LYS A 349 64.11 -43.78 69.83
CA LYS A 349 65.38 -43.98 70.55
C LYS A 349 66.25 -44.95 69.77
N VAL A 350 67.46 -44.54 69.38
CA VAL A 350 68.40 -45.34 68.58
C VAL A 350 69.77 -45.33 69.26
N PRO A 351 70.44 -46.49 69.44
CA PRO A 351 71.77 -46.57 70.01
C PRO A 351 72.81 -45.77 69.20
N PHE A 352 73.87 -45.32 69.88
CA PHE A 352 74.96 -44.55 69.25
C PHE A 352 75.63 -45.38 68.13
N GLY A 353 75.66 -44.83 66.92
CA GLY A 353 76.25 -45.47 65.73
C GLY A 353 75.26 -46.22 64.84
N GLU A 354 74.00 -46.40 65.26
CA GLU A 354 72.96 -47.03 64.44
C GLU A 354 72.14 -46.02 63.61
N THR A 355 71.45 -46.53 62.57
CA THR A 355 70.62 -45.72 61.66
C THR A 355 69.21 -45.55 62.22
N ALA A 356 68.77 -44.30 62.34
CA ALA A 356 67.39 -44.00 62.72
C ALA A 356 66.49 -43.86 61.49
N PHE A 357 65.31 -44.50 61.52
CA PHE A 357 64.27 -44.36 60.50
C PHE A 357 63.12 -43.51 61.04
N LEU A 358 62.99 -42.28 60.56
CA LEU A 358 61.85 -41.40 60.85
C LEU A 358 60.79 -41.59 59.76
N ASN A 359 59.72 -42.31 60.07
CA ASN A 359 58.66 -42.59 59.10
C ASN A 359 57.54 -41.52 59.20
N CYS A 360 57.23 -40.88 58.07
CA CYS A 360 56.10 -39.96 57.95
C CYS A 360 55.11 -40.56 56.94
N SER A 361 54.02 -41.14 57.43
CA SER A 361 52.98 -41.77 56.60
C SER A 361 51.84 -40.79 56.35
N LEU A 362 51.41 -40.60 55.10
CA LEU A 362 50.43 -39.58 54.70
C LEU A 362 49.10 -40.22 54.27
N HIS A 363 47.99 -39.48 54.42
CA HIS A 363 46.62 -39.93 54.08
C HIS A 363 46.20 -39.58 52.63
N LEU A 364 46.96 -38.73 51.92
CA LEU A 364 46.65 -38.31 50.55
C LEU A 364 47.84 -38.56 49.61
N THR A 365 47.54 -38.83 48.35
CA THR A 365 48.47 -39.30 47.30
C THR A 365 49.25 -38.20 46.56
N HIS A 366 49.04 -36.92 46.91
CA HIS A 366 49.62 -35.79 46.16
C HIS A 366 50.46 -34.90 47.06
N VAL A 367 51.61 -35.43 47.46
CA VAL A 367 52.62 -34.70 48.23
C VAL A 367 53.83 -34.48 47.33
N THR A 368 54.06 -33.24 46.93
CA THR A 368 55.14 -32.88 46.00
C THR A 368 56.50 -32.80 46.68
N MET A 369 56.53 -32.58 48.00
CA MET A 369 57.75 -32.54 48.80
C MET A 369 57.44 -32.90 50.26
N ILE A 370 58.27 -33.76 50.85
CA ILE A 370 58.29 -33.99 52.29
C ILE A 370 59.60 -33.39 52.81
N LYS A 371 59.51 -32.40 53.69
CA LYS A 371 60.69 -31.80 54.33
C LYS A 371 60.64 -32.09 55.82
N LEU A 372 61.64 -32.84 56.30
CA LEU A 372 61.89 -33.02 57.73
C LEU A 372 62.75 -31.84 58.21
N ILE A 373 62.28 -31.13 59.23
CA ILE A 373 63.01 -30.02 59.84
C ILE A 373 63.39 -30.47 61.25
N GLY A 374 64.69 -30.45 61.57
CA GLY A 374 65.21 -30.79 62.89
C GLY A 374 66.08 -29.67 63.43
N ASN A 375 65.91 -29.33 64.70
CA ASN A 375 66.86 -28.51 65.44
C ASN A 375 67.79 -29.49 66.17
N ALA A 376 69.07 -29.51 65.81
CA ALA A 376 70.07 -30.21 66.61
C ALA A 376 70.27 -29.41 67.90
N LEU A 377 69.88 -29.98 69.04
CA LEU A 377 70.33 -29.50 70.34
C LEU A 377 71.79 -29.97 70.47
N GLN A 378 72.73 -29.02 70.52
CA GLN A 378 74.15 -29.29 70.79
C GLN A 378 74.37 -29.75 72.22
#